data_AF-A0A662H0D2-F1
#
_entry.id   AF-A0A662H0D2-F1
#
_cell.length_a   1.000
_cell.length_b   1.000
_cell.length_c   1.000
_cell.angle_alpha   90.00
_cell.angle_beta   90.00
_cell.angle_gamma   90.00
#
_symmetry.space_group_name_H-M   'P 1'
#
loop_
_entity.id
_entity.type
_entity.pdbx_description
1 polymer ?
#
loop_
_entity_poly.entity_id
_entity_poly.type
_entity_poly.pdbx_seq_one_letter_code
_entity_poly.pdbx_strand_id
1 'polypeptide(L)' 'MRTIDLRKKGEGCTDHPVVRLSKLLSSIERGESVKIIVFKEDIPAKALQLFLKSRGFRVLDLKDREGEVEAQVLKP' A
#
# COMPACT_ATOMS: atom_id res chain seq x y z
N MET A 1 0.67 -4.79 -14.35
CA MET A 1 0.10 -4.45 -13.04
C MET A 1 1.18 -4.67 -11.99
N ARG A 2 1.68 -3.61 -11.35
CA ARG A 2 2.77 -3.68 -10.37
C ARG A 2 2.20 -4.10 -9.01
N THR A 3 2.89 -4.98 -8.29
CA THR A 3 2.50 -5.42 -6.95
C THR A 3 3.54 -4.98 -5.93
N ILE A 4 3.10 -4.28 -4.89
CA ILE A 4 3.87 -3.90 -3.70
C ILE A 4 3.41 -4.81 -2.56
N ASP A 5 4.25 -5.76 -2.17
CA ASP A 5 4.00 -6.64 -1.03
C ASP A 5 4.88 -6.21 0.14
N LEU A 6 4.26 -5.58 1.14
CA LEU A 6 4.93 -5.10 2.34
C LEU A 6 4.99 -6.16 3.45
N ARG A 7 4.32 -7.31 3.28
CA ARG A 7 4.39 -8.44 4.21
C ARG A 7 5.80 -9.05 4.26
N LYS A 8 6.54 -8.94 3.15
CA LYS A 8 7.94 -9.36 3.08
C LYS A 8 8.81 -8.31 3.77
N LYS A 9 9.35 -8.64 4.95
CA LYS A 9 10.39 -7.86 5.62
C LYS A 9 11.60 -7.75 4.67
N GLY A 10 11.98 -6.52 4.33
CA GLY A 10 13.26 -6.29 3.67
C GLY A 10 14.40 -6.54 4.67
N GLU A 11 15.58 -6.87 4.16
CA GLU A 11 16.81 -6.94 4.96
C GLU A 11 17.07 -5.55 5.59
N GLY A 12 16.63 -5.35 6.83
CA GLY A 12 16.68 -4.05 7.50
C GLY A 12 15.49 -3.87 8.43
N CYS A 13 15.70 -4.14 9.72
CA CYS A 13 14.67 -4.18 10.77
C CYS A 13 14.15 -2.80 11.21
N THR A 14 14.35 -1.72 10.42
CA THR A 14 14.28 -0.35 10.97
C THR A 14 13.28 0.58 10.26
N ASP A 15 12.69 0.20 9.12
CA ASP A 15 11.69 1.03 8.44
C ASP A 15 10.27 0.46 8.65
N HIS A 16 9.43 1.19 9.41
CA HIS A 16 8.01 0.87 9.60
C HIS A 16 7.32 0.69 8.21
N PRO A 17 6.40 -0.27 8.02
CA PRO A 17 5.75 -0.53 6.73
C PRO A 17 5.18 0.69 6.00
N VAL A 18 4.73 1.70 6.74
CA VAL A 18 4.25 2.99 6.22
C VAL A 18 5.36 3.80 5.51
N VAL A 19 6.58 3.77 6.04
CA VAL A 19 7.73 4.47 5.44
C VAL A 19 8.14 3.80 4.13
N ARG A 20 8.19 2.46 4.13
CA ARG A 20 8.42 1.67 2.90
C ARG A 20 7.34 1.93 1.85
N LEU A 21 6.07 1.95 2.28
CA LEU A 21 4.96 2.29 1.40
C LEU A 21 5.15 3.68 0.78
N SER A 22 5.47 4.69 1.59
CA SER A 22 5.69 6.06 1.10
C SER A 22 6.78 6.12 0.03
N LYS A 23 7.92 5.45 0.23
CA LYS A 23 9.04 5.40 -0.73
C LYS A 23 8.63 4.70 -2.03
N LEU A 24 7.85 3.62 -1.94
CA LEU A 24 7.41 2.88 -3.13
C LEU A 24 6.35 3.67 -3.91
N LEU A 25 5.43 4.35 -3.22
CA LEU A 25 4.40 5.17 -3.86
C LEU A 25 4.97 6.37 -4.63
N SER A 26 6.11 6.94 -4.22
CA SER A 26 6.75 8.04 -4.96
C SER A 26 7.32 7.63 -6.31
N SER A 27 7.50 6.33 -6.55
CA SER A 27 7.98 5.77 -7.81
C SER A 27 6.86 5.33 -8.77
N ILE A 28 5.60 5.67 -8.47
CA ILE A 28 4.45 5.31 -9.31
C ILE A 28 4.09 6.52 -10.16
N GLU A 29 4.06 6.32 -11.47
CA GLU A 29 3.73 7.35 -12.46
C GLU A 29 2.21 7.51 -12.62
N ARG A 30 1.78 8.64 -13.19
CA ARG A 30 0.34 8.86 -13.47
C ARG A 30 -0.17 7.86 -14.49
N GLY A 31 -1.40 7.39 -14.29
CA GLY A 31 -2.03 6.34 -15.09
C GLY A 31 -1.66 4.91 -14.68
N GLU A 32 -0.68 4.72 -13.78
CA GLU A 32 -0.31 3.39 -13.32
C GLU A 32 -1.26 2.84 -12.26
N SER A 33 -1.61 1.55 -12.42
CA SER A 33 -2.35 0.78 -11.43
C SER A 33 -1.44 -0.15 -10.64
N VAL A 34 -1.59 -0.12 -9.32
CA VAL A 34 -0.73 -0.84 -8.38
C VAL A 34 -1.56 -1.60 -7.37
N LYS A 35 -1.20 -2.86 -7.13
CA LYS A 35 -1.73 -3.68 -6.04
C LYS A 35 -0.81 -3.55 -4.83
N ILE A 36 -1.36 -3.25 -3.67
CA ILE A 36 -0.63 -3.11 -2.40
C ILE A 36 -1.15 -4.17 -1.45
N ILE A 37 -0.26 -4.90 -0.79
CA ILE A 37 -0.59 -5.95 0.17
C ILE A 37 0.20 -5.69 1.46
N VAL A 38 -0.50 -5.65 2.59
CA VAL A 38 0.06 -5.36 3.92
C VAL A 38 -0.57 -6.26 4.97
N PHE A 39 0.12 -6.54 6.07
CA PHE A 39 -0.55 -7.14 7.23
C PHE A 39 -1.45 -6.12 7.90
N LYS A 40 -2.61 -6.57 8.37
CA LYS A 40 -3.61 -5.73 9.04
C LYS A 40 -3.11 -5.16 10.37
N GLU A 41 -2.25 -5.90 11.06
CA GLU A 41 -1.58 -5.46 12.29
C GLU A 41 -0.64 -4.28 12.06
N ASP A 42 0.02 -4.22 10.89
CA ASP A 42 0.93 -3.15 10.51
C ASP A 42 0.16 -1.90 10.06
N ILE A 43 -0.80 -2.09 9.16
CA ILE A 43 -1.62 -1.02 8.58
C ILE A 43 -3.07 -1.51 8.42
N PRO A 44 -4.00 -1.09 9.29
CA PRO A 44 -5.42 -1.40 9.15
C PRO A 44 -6.01 -0.83 7.85
N ALA A 45 -7.05 -1.48 7.32
CA ALA A 45 -7.65 -1.12 6.03
C ALA A 45 -8.04 0.37 5.92
N LYS A 46 -8.61 0.92 7.01
CA LYS A 46 -9.01 2.33 7.08
C LYS A 46 -7.79 3.27 7.06
N ALA A 47 -6.72 2.92 7.76
CA ALA A 47 -5.48 3.68 7.76
C ALA A 47 -4.81 3.66 6.37
N LEU A 48 -4.76 2.48 5.73
CA LEU A 48 -4.25 2.33 4.37
C LEU A 48 -5.04 3.19 3.37
N GLN A 49 -6.37 3.15 3.44
CA GLN A 49 -7.23 3.94 2.56
C GLN A 49 -7.01 5.45 2.74
N LEU A 50 -6.94 5.94 3.98
CA LEU A 50 -6.70 7.35 4.28
C LEU A 50 -5.33 7.81 3.78
N PHE A 51 -4.30 6.97 4.00
CA PHE A 51 -2.94 7.25 3.54
C PHE A 51 -2.84 7.32 2.01
N LEU A 52 -3.47 6.40 1.29
CA LEU A 52 -3.47 6.39 -0.18
C LEU A 52 -4.18 7.62 -0.75
N LYS A 53 -5.33 7.99 -0.15
CA LYS A 53 -6.06 9.21 -0.54
C LYS A 53 -5.24 10.47 -0.29
N SER A 54 -4.56 10.58 0.85
CA SER A 54 -3.73 11.76 1.16
C SER A 54 -2.53 11.90 0.22
N ARG A 55 -2.09 10.81 -0.40
CA ARG A 55 -1.04 10.79 -1.44
C ARG A 55 -1.58 10.97 -2.87
N GLY A 56 -2.88 11.26 -3.00
CA GLY A 56 -3.53 11.51 -4.28
C GLY A 56 -3.66 10.26 -5.14
N PHE A 57 -3.82 9.08 -4.54
CA PHE A 57 -4.20 7.87 -5.25
C PHE A 57 -5.72 7.67 -5.18
N ARG A 58 -6.29 7.13 -6.25
CA ARG A 58 -7.67 6.65 -6.27
C ARG A 58 -7.69 5.17 -5.90
N VAL A 59 -8.38 4.83 -4.81
CA VAL A 59 -8.61 3.43 -4.43
C VAL A 59 -9.69 2.84 -5.32
N LEU A 60 -9.35 1.81 -6.09
CA LEU A 60 -10.24 1.09 -7.01
C LEU A 60 -10.91 -0.10 -6.32
N ASP A 61 -10.16 -0.83 -5.51
CA ASP A 61 -10.63 -1.99 -4.74
C ASP A 61 -9.90 -2.03 -3.39
N LEU A 62 -10.59 -2.49 -2.34
CA LEU A 62 -10.01 -2.68 -1.02
C LEU A 62 -10.61 -3.93 -0.39
N LYS A 63 -9.77 -4.94 -0.16
CA LYS A 63 -10.13 -6.20 0.47
C LYS A 63 -9.48 -6.27 1.84
N ASP A 64 -10.30 -6.48 2.85
CA ASP A 64 -9.89 -6.76 4.23
C ASP A 64 -10.17 -8.25 4.47
N ARG A 65 -9.10 -9.04 4.62
CA ARG A 65 -9.14 -10.50 4.83
C ARG A 65 -8.51 -10.82 6.18
N GLU A 66 -8.66 -12.07 6.64
CA GLU A 66 -8.05 -12.51 7.89
C GLU A 66 -6.53 -12.31 7.87
N GLY A 67 -6.07 -11.30 8.60
CA GLY A 67 -4.66 -10.95 8.78
C GLY A 67 -4.07 -9.98 7.75
N GLU A 68 -4.74 -9.68 6.64
CA GLU A 68 -4.15 -8.87 5.55
C GLU A 68 -5.13 -7.91 4.90
N VAL A 69 -4.57 -6.82 4.36
CA VAL A 69 -5.31 -5.84 3.57
C VAL A 69 -4.69 -5.78 2.18
N GLU A 70 -5.53 -5.93 1.16
CA GLU A 70 -5.15 -5.72 -0.24
C GLU A 70 -5.86 -4.48 -0.79
N ALA A 71 -5.10 -3.55 -1.35
CA ALA A 71 -5.64 -2.37 -2.02
C ALA A 71 -5.22 -2.35 -3.48
N GLN A 72 -6.16 -2.15 -4.39
CA GLN A 72 -5.85 -1.79 -5.77
C GLN A 72 -6.03 -0.29 -5.94
N VAL A 73 -4.99 0.39 -6.40
CA VAL A 73 -4.99 1.84 -6.56
C VAL A 73 -4.56 2.26 -7.95
N LEU A 74 -5.03 3.43 -8.37
CA LEU A 74 -4.60 4.14 -9.56
C LEU A 74 -4.00 5.47 -9.16
N LYS A 75 -2.87 5.86 -9.77
CA LYS A 75 -2.39 7.23 -9.70
C LYS A 75 -3.10 8.06 -10.79
N PRO A 76 -3.98 9.01 -10.45
CA PRO A 76 -4.65 9.87 -11.43
C PRO A 76 -3.67 10.82 -12.12
#